data_AF-A0A098TLF1-F1
#
_entry.id   AF-A0A098TLF1-F1
#
_cell.length_a   1.000
_cell.length_b   1.000
_cell.length_c   1.000
_cell.angle_alpha   90.00
_cell.angle_beta   90.00
_cell.angle_gamma   90.00
#
_symmetry.space_group_name_H-M   'P 1'
#
loop_
_entity.id
_entity.type
_entity.pdbx_description
1 polymer ?
#
loop_
_entity_poly.entity_id
_entity_poly.type
_entity_poly.pdbx_seq_one_letter_code
_entity_poly.pdbx_strand_id
1 'polypeptide(L)'
;MSYVELVNLLKTFYINPSQQALTKLESAEITYKEVQDLILNNFANLSPILQSKLTQAGWSVDDVRQLIEQSLRAIVLYSSTSDCDLDKTLIQYLDGNFLDDQDAWKIQRFIRLWRKLGWTMPELDTTLRSLGYVDTIDEVGIQKLAETKKLQINLNTPLIKLASLWANIGTQGENSLYKKLFLNRAILKQDDAFKPKPDGSVLDGSQMIADHIPSLLAAFQISAVDLDLIYTDVNLPDDHLTLENVSKLYRYTVLAKALKLKIKDLITLKSLTGRDPFPASEPAATAIFVAIVHQIKISGFSIAQLNYLYRHIWESSSNLAPQPSAVTLLVKTLQAGLQETAQENQLVPDPIGELARSKLASLFEPAIADQTVQMILSTSATYAAPLAQLPAGIAFPVGVQPKIGYDQTAKKLTFAGLMTPTEQADLINASNDLDYRSAVNQLRQKSTDFIQVSASFIARSLADFLNPGDASTQLLTSSVNTEGKSDSAVVSQKFAYLLERLLPYLRDKLSRSLVKQTLSDSLKLDGEVTQVLLESILKAYTDASQPAIADFLALLGDGLAATYFNNATFTDPAAVNLVDSTVSFNWGSKSSSSIDYSTHFQHSLDWKIAGTIQRNLYFLHTCHW
;
A
#
# COMPACT_ATOMS: atom_id res chain seq x y z
N MET A 1 5.03 59.79 -5.99
CA MET A 1 4.83 59.19 -4.66
C MET A 1 4.24 60.30 -3.82
N SER A 2 3.08 60.09 -3.19
CA SER A 2 2.44 61.09 -2.34
C SER A 2 3.13 61.17 -0.97
N TYR A 3 2.86 62.24 -0.21
CA TYR A 3 3.32 62.36 1.17
C TYR A 3 2.85 61.18 2.05
N VAL A 4 1.59 60.77 1.89
CA VAL A 4 1.02 59.63 2.62
C VAL A 4 1.74 58.32 2.26
N GLU A 5 2.08 58.12 0.99
CA GLU A 5 2.86 56.95 0.56
C GLU A 5 4.28 56.97 1.13
N LEU A 6 4.91 58.14 1.21
CA LEU A 6 6.23 58.30 1.82
C LEU A 6 6.18 57.99 3.33
N VAL A 7 5.18 58.50 4.05
CA VAL A 7 4.97 58.16 5.47
C VAL A 7 4.74 56.65 5.65
N ASN A 8 3.94 56.02 4.78
CA ASN A 8 3.70 54.58 4.84
C ASN A 8 4.98 53.78 4.54
N LEU A 9 5.82 54.25 3.61
CA LEU A 9 7.10 53.63 3.30
C LEU A 9 8.03 53.65 4.52
N LEU A 10 8.14 54.79 5.19
CA LEU A 10 8.98 54.93 6.40
C LEU A 10 8.45 54.15 7.61
N LYS A 11 7.18 53.73 7.58
CA LYS A 11 6.59 52.82 8.57
C LYS A 11 6.84 51.35 8.26
N THR A 12 7.40 51.00 7.10
CA THR A 12 7.75 49.61 6.79
C THR A 12 9.01 49.21 7.55
N PHE A 13 8.98 48.03 8.17
CA PHE A 13 10.11 47.51 8.93
C PHE A 13 11.31 47.19 8.05
N TYR A 14 11.07 46.70 6.83
CA TYR A 14 12.13 46.41 5.88
C TYR A 14 12.94 47.67 5.56
N ILE A 15 12.28 48.80 5.29
CA ILE A 15 12.98 50.07 5.02
C ILE A 15 13.54 50.68 6.29
N ASN A 16 12.79 50.66 7.38
CA ASN A 16 13.11 51.41 8.57
C ASN A 16 12.99 50.53 9.82
N PRO A 17 13.88 49.53 9.99
CA PRO A 17 13.80 48.59 11.11
C PRO A 17 13.96 49.31 12.47
N SER A 18 14.80 50.35 12.50
CA SER A 18 15.05 51.21 13.65
C SER A 18 13.83 52.02 14.10
N GLN A 19 12.82 52.20 13.24
CA GLN A 19 11.54 52.82 13.60
C GLN A 19 10.83 52.05 14.71
N GLN A 20 11.03 50.73 14.82
CA GLN A 20 10.38 49.93 15.84
C GLN A 20 10.81 50.37 17.25
N ALA A 21 12.09 50.73 17.43
CA ALA A 21 12.58 51.25 18.71
C ALA A 21 11.89 52.58 19.06
N LEU A 22 11.67 53.46 18.07
CA LEU A 22 10.89 54.69 18.26
C LEU A 22 9.45 54.41 18.65
N THR A 23 8.77 53.50 17.94
CA THR A 23 7.38 53.16 18.25
C THR A 23 7.23 52.53 19.63
N LYS A 24 8.24 51.80 20.12
CA LYS A 24 8.26 51.33 21.51
C LYS A 24 8.29 52.50 22.49
N LEU A 25 9.21 53.45 22.29
CA LEU A 25 9.29 54.65 23.13
C LEU A 25 7.95 55.42 23.14
N GLU A 26 7.33 55.59 21.97
CA GLU A 26 6.00 56.21 21.83
C GLU A 26 4.91 55.42 22.58
N SER A 27 4.90 54.09 22.52
CA SER A 27 3.91 53.25 23.23
C SER A 27 4.06 53.30 24.75
N ALA A 28 5.24 53.65 25.26
CA ALA A 28 5.48 53.94 26.67
C ALA A 28 5.15 55.40 27.04
N GLU A 29 4.48 56.14 26.14
CA GLU A 29 4.18 57.57 26.26
C GLU A 29 5.43 58.45 26.46
N ILE A 30 6.62 57.97 26.08
CA ILE A 30 7.86 58.73 26.14
C ILE A 30 7.91 59.64 24.92
N THR A 31 7.88 60.94 25.16
CA THR A 31 7.90 61.96 24.12
C THR A 31 9.31 62.18 23.57
N TYR A 32 9.39 62.66 22.33
CA TYR A 32 10.67 63.03 21.72
C TYR A 32 11.45 64.06 22.54
N LYS A 33 10.76 65.00 23.20
CA LYS A 33 11.39 65.96 24.11
C LYS A 33 12.02 65.28 25.33
N GLU A 34 11.35 64.30 25.93
CA GLU A 34 11.90 63.52 27.05
C GLU A 34 13.11 62.69 26.62
N VAL A 35 13.12 62.17 25.39
CA VAL A 35 14.29 61.52 24.77
C VAL A 35 15.44 62.51 24.59
N GLN A 36 15.18 63.72 24.10
CA GLN A 36 16.21 64.77 23.96
C GLN A 36 16.78 65.19 25.32
N ASP A 37 15.92 65.40 26.33
CA ASP A 37 16.33 65.77 27.68
C ASP A 37 17.19 64.66 28.33
N LEU A 38 16.88 63.38 28.08
CA LEU A 38 17.70 62.25 28.51
C LEU A 38 19.10 62.27 27.87
N ILE A 39 19.17 62.47 26.55
CA ILE A 39 20.44 62.51 25.81
C ILE A 39 21.31 63.68 26.30
N LEU A 40 20.71 64.87 26.43
CA LEU A 40 21.41 66.09 26.88
C LEU A 40 21.97 65.96 28.30
N ASN A 41 21.27 65.25 29.18
CA ASN A 41 21.71 65.02 30.56
C ASN A 41 22.57 63.74 30.71
N ASN A 42 23.05 63.15 29.62
CA ASN A 42 23.82 61.90 29.61
C ASN A 42 23.14 60.76 30.41
N PHE A 43 21.81 60.64 30.25
CA PHE A 43 20.96 59.68 30.95
C PHE A 43 20.99 59.79 32.49
N ALA A 44 21.46 60.92 33.03
CA ALA A 44 21.42 61.23 34.45
C ALA A 44 20.18 62.07 34.80
N ASN A 45 19.77 62.04 36.07
CA ASN A 45 18.71 62.89 36.64
C ASN A 45 17.35 62.77 35.93
N LEU A 46 16.73 61.58 36.00
CA LEU A 46 15.37 61.36 35.51
C LEU A 46 14.36 62.30 36.19
N SER A 47 13.46 62.90 35.42
CA SER A 47 12.30 63.59 35.98
C SER A 47 11.36 62.58 36.66
N PRO A 48 10.60 62.97 37.72
CA PRO A 48 9.64 62.08 38.37
C PRO A 48 8.58 61.50 37.42
N ILE A 49 8.20 62.27 36.40
CA ILE A 49 7.25 61.86 35.35
C ILE A 49 7.85 60.75 34.50
N LEU A 50 9.08 60.94 34.02
CA LEU A 50 9.77 59.93 33.23
C LEU A 50 10.03 58.67 34.05
N GLN A 51 10.42 58.81 35.33
CA GLN A 51 10.59 57.67 36.23
C GLN A 51 9.29 56.87 36.41
N SER A 52 8.14 57.55 36.50
CA SER A 52 6.83 56.89 36.54
C SER A 52 6.52 56.14 35.25
N LYS A 53 6.77 56.74 34.09
CA LYS A 53 6.56 56.10 32.77
C LYS A 53 7.42 54.85 32.61
N LEU A 54 8.70 54.94 32.99
CA LEU A 54 9.62 53.79 32.94
C LEU A 54 9.19 52.66 33.86
N THR A 55 8.76 52.99 35.09
CA THR A 55 8.24 51.99 36.04
C THR A 55 6.98 51.30 35.50
N GLN A 56 6.08 52.05 34.88
CA GLN A 56 4.86 51.51 34.27
C GLN A 56 5.15 50.64 33.04
N ALA A 57 6.14 51.02 32.22
CA ALA A 57 6.61 50.23 31.09
C ALA A 57 7.45 49.00 31.50
N GLY A 58 7.88 48.94 32.76
CA GLY A 58 8.80 47.91 33.25
C GLY A 58 10.22 48.05 32.68
N TRP A 59 10.64 49.27 32.35
CA TRP A 59 11.93 49.56 31.71
C TRP A 59 12.91 50.21 32.67
N SER A 60 14.18 49.82 32.54
CA SER A 60 15.32 50.50 33.14
C SER A 60 15.78 51.67 32.26
N VAL A 61 16.61 52.56 32.84
CA VAL A 61 17.26 53.64 32.08
C VAL A 61 18.17 53.07 30.99
N ASP A 62 18.79 51.92 31.25
CA ASP A 62 19.65 51.26 30.26
C ASP A 62 18.83 50.69 29.09
N ASP A 63 17.61 50.20 29.34
CA ASP A 63 16.69 49.77 28.26
C ASP A 63 16.33 50.95 27.35
N VAL A 64 16.05 52.11 27.94
CA VAL A 64 15.75 53.34 27.19
C VAL A 64 16.96 53.82 26.41
N ARG A 65 18.17 53.75 27.01
CA ARG A 65 19.43 54.06 26.33
C ARG A 65 19.62 53.17 25.11
N GLN A 66 19.46 51.86 25.27
CA GLN A 66 19.57 50.90 24.15
C GLN A 66 18.53 51.16 23.06
N LEU A 67 17.28 51.46 23.42
CA LEU A 67 16.23 51.80 22.46
C LEU A 67 16.56 53.09 21.68
N ILE A 68 17.10 54.11 22.36
CA ILE A 68 17.52 55.35 21.72
C ILE A 68 18.69 55.07 20.76
N GLU A 69 19.72 54.33 21.18
CA GLU A 69 20.84 53.95 20.31
C GLU A 69 20.37 53.17 19.07
N GLN A 70 19.42 52.24 19.23
CA GLN A 70 18.80 51.51 18.14
C GLN A 70 17.98 52.42 17.21
N SER A 71 17.42 53.52 17.74
CA SER A 71 16.60 54.47 16.98
C SER A 71 17.40 55.51 16.17
N LEU A 72 18.69 55.72 16.46
CA LEU A 72 19.48 56.78 15.81
C LEU A 72 19.56 56.63 14.28
N ARG A 73 19.54 55.38 13.80
CA ARG A 73 19.50 55.05 12.37
C ARG A 73 18.09 54.99 11.78
N ALA A 74 17.06 55.42 12.52
CA ALA A 74 15.71 55.49 11.99
C ALA A 74 15.62 56.57 10.91
N ILE A 75 15.00 56.22 9.78
CA ILE A 75 14.79 57.13 8.66
C ILE A 75 13.57 58.00 8.97
N VAL A 76 13.75 59.31 9.03
CA VAL A 76 12.71 60.27 9.42
C VAL A 76 12.51 61.35 8.35
N LEU A 77 11.33 61.98 8.39
CA LEU A 77 11.07 63.22 7.68
C LEU A 77 11.42 64.38 8.60
N TYR A 78 12.45 65.14 8.25
CA TYR A 78 12.91 66.28 9.02
C TYR A 78 12.55 67.59 8.34
N SER A 79 12.04 68.56 9.11
CA SER A 79 11.87 69.95 8.69
C SER A 79 12.44 70.86 9.77
N SER A 80 13.21 71.88 9.37
CA SER A 80 13.82 72.85 10.29
C SER A 80 12.83 73.86 10.86
N THR A 81 11.66 74.02 10.23
CA THR A 81 10.52 74.77 10.76
C THR A 81 9.34 73.82 10.92
N SER A 82 8.52 74.02 11.96
CA SER A 82 7.31 73.23 12.23
C SER A 82 6.18 73.44 11.20
N ASP A 83 6.50 74.07 10.07
CA ASP A 83 5.57 74.38 9.00
C ASP A 83 5.50 73.15 8.08
N CYS A 84 4.29 72.82 7.62
CA CYS A 84 4.02 71.66 6.74
C CYS A 84 4.51 71.92 5.29
N ASP A 85 5.73 72.41 5.14
CA ASP A 85 6.37 72.79 3.88
C ASP A 85 7.22 71.61 3.35
N LEU A 86 6.64 70.86 2.41
CA LEU A 86 7.28 69.68 1.82
C LEU A 86 8.54 70.04 1.01
N ASP A 87 8.68 71.28 0.52
CA ASP A 87 9.86 71.72 -0.22
C ASP A 87 11.09 71.90 0.70
N LYS A 88 10.86 71.98 2.01
CA LYS A 88 11.91 72.06 3.05
C LYS A 88 12.06 70.78 3.86
N THR A 89 11.30 69.74 3.54
CA THR A 89 11.35 68.46 4.24
C THR A 89 12.46 67.58 3.65
N LEU A 90 13.39 67.15 4.49
CA LEU A 90 14.49 66.25 4.14
C LEU A 90 14.20 64.82 4.62
N ILE A 91 14.67 63.83 3.88
CA ILE A 91 14.76 62.45 4.35
C ILE A 91 16.18 62.29 4.91
N GLN A 92 16.30 61.97 6.19
CA GLN A 92 17.57 61.81 6.89
C GLN A 92 17.44 60.74 7.99
N TYR A 93 18.56 60.34 8.59
CA TYR A 93 18.55 59.57 9.82
C TYR A 93 18.17 60.46 11.02
N LEU A 94 17.68 59.85 12.10
CA LEU A 94 17.30 60.55 13.32
C LEU A 94 18.49 61.29 13.96
N ASP A 95 19.71 60.80 13.77
CA ASP A 95 20.95 61.44 14.21
C ASP A 95 21.33 62.71 13.41
N GLY A 96 20.57 63.06 12.36
CA GLY A 96 20.79 64.23 11.52
C GLY A 96 21.67 63.99 10.31
N ASN A 97 22.26 62.80 10.15
CA ASN A 97 23.05 62.45 8.97
C ASN A 97 22.14 62.14 7.77
N PHE A 98 22.62 62.45 6.56
CA PHE A 98 21.95 62.03 5.32
C PHE A 98 21.96 60.51 5.17
N LEU A 99 20.98 59.98 4.42
CA LEU A 99 20.93 58.56 4.07
C LEU A 99 22.17 58.15 3.29
N ASP A 100 22.70 56.98 3.60
CA ASP A 100 23.75 56.37 2.80
C ASP A 100 23.18 55.71 1.53
N ASP A 101 24.08 55.36 0.61
CA ASP A 101 23.71 54.73 -0.66
C ASP A 101 22.98 53.41 -0.46
N GLN A 102 23.29 52.64 0.59
CA GLN A 102 22.68 51.34 0.83
C GLN A 102 21.19 51.49 1.15
N ASP A 103 20.83 52.37 2.08
CA ASP A 103 19.43 52.64 2.42
C ASP A 103 18.68 53.34 1.28
N ALA A 104 19.35 54.21 0.52
CA ALA A 104 18.77 54.81 -0.68
C ALA A 104 18.44 53.75 -1.76
N TRP A 105 19.35 52.81 -2.02
CA TRP A 105 19.13 51.69 -2.95
C TRP A 105 18.03 50.75 -2.46
N LYS A 106 17.98 50.50 -1.15
CA LYS A 106 16.95 49.67 -0.51
C LYS A 106 15.56 50.26 -0.69
N ILE A 107 15.40 51.57 -0.43
CA ILE A 107 14.17 52.33 -0.71
C ILE A 107 13.78 52.20 -2.18
N GLN A 108 14.73 52.43 -3.09
CA GLN A 108 14.47 52.41 -4.53
C GLN A 108 13.99 51.02 -4.99
N ARG A 109 14.62 49.94 -4.52
CA ARG A 109 14.23 48.56 -4.83
C ARG A 109 12.85 48.23 -4.28
N PHE A 110 12.56 48.59 -3.04
CA PHE A 110 11.24 48.37 -2.44
C PHE A 110 10.13 49.08 -3.20
N ILE A 111 10.33 50.35 -3.58
CA ILE A 111 9.35 51.12 -4.37
C ILE A 111 9.11 50.44 -5.73
N ARG A 112 10.17 49.98 -6.40
CA ARG A 112 10.06 49.27 -7.68
C ARG A 112 9.26 47.98 -7.54
N LEU A 113 9.55 47.18 -6.51
CA LEU A 113 8.82 45.94 -6.23
C LEU A 113 7.35 46.20 -5.87
N TRP A 114 7.10 47.17 -4.98
CA TRP A 114 5.75 47.59 -4.59
C TRP A 114 4.90 47.95 -5.82
N ARG A 115 5.43 48.81 -6.70
CA ARG A 115 4.75 49.20 -7.94
C ARG A 115 4.53 48.03 -8.89
N LYS A 116 5.48 47.08 -8.96
CA LYS A 116 5.38 45.93 -9.86
C LYS A 116 4.38 44.86 -9.38
N LEU A 117 4.31 44.64 -8.07
CA LEU A 117 3.51 43.57 -7.46
C LEU A 117 2.05 43.97 -7.21
N GLY A 118 1.78 45.27 -7.12
CA GLY A 118 0.44 45.81 -6.82
C GLY A 118 -0.05 45.49 -5.41
N TRP A 119 0.83 45.10 -4.51
CA TRP A 119 0.54 44.88 -3.10
C TRP A 119 0.53 46.21 -2.34
N THR A 120 -0.07 46.24 -1.16
CA THR A 120 0.14 47.37 -0.24
C THR A 120 1.55 47.31 0.35
N MET A 121 2.11 48.46 0.76
CA MET A 121 3.44 48.49 1.39
C MET A 121 3.53 47.59 2.65
N PRO A 122 2.51 47.53 3.54
CA PRO A 122 2.53 46.61 4.67
C PRO A 122 2.52 45.12 4.27
N GLU A 123 1.85 44.77 3.17
CA GLU A 123 1.85 43.41 2.64
C GLU A 123 3.22 43.02 2.07
N LEU A 124 3.85 43.91 1.29
CA LEU A 124 5.20 43.67 0.77
C LEU A 124 6.21 43.56 1.92
N ASP A 125 6.14 44.46 2.89
CA ASP A 125 6.97 44.42 4.10
C ASP A 125 6.85 43.09 4.85
N THR A 126 5.60 42.69 5.15
CA THR A 126 5.32 41.45 5.86
C THR A 126 5.79 40.24 5.07
N THR A 127 5.62 40.27 3.74
CA THR A 127 6.05 39.17 2.86
C THR A 127 7.57 39.05 2.85
N LEU A 128 8.30 40.15 2.64
CA LEU A 128 9.76 40.15 2.65
C LEU A 128 10.32 39.59 3.96
N ARG A 129 9.79 40.04 5.10
CA ARG A 129 10.18 39.51 6.41
C ARG A 129 9.87 38.03 6.58
N SER A 130 8.70 37.57 6.10
CA SER A 130 8.36 36.15 6.18
C SER A 130 9.28 35.26 5.35
N LEU A 131 9.88 35.82 4.31
CA LEU A 131 10.86 35.18 3.43
C LEU A 131 12.30 35.36 3.92
N GLY A 132 12.51 35.95 5.11
CA GLY A 132 13.84 36.13 5.71
C GLY A 132 14.61 37.34 5.21
N TYR A 133 14.00 38.22 4.41
CA TYR A 133 14.66 39.40 3.87
C TYR A 133 14.47 40.61 4.78
N VAL A 134 15.57 41.04 5.42
CA VAL A 134 15.62 42.22 6.29
C VAL A 134 16.46 43.36 5.71
N ASP A 135 17.33 43.06 4.75
CA ASP A 135 18.23 44.07 4.18
C ASP A 135 18.32 44.05 2.67
N THR A 136 18.97 43.05 2.07
CA THR A 136 19.13 42.98 0.61
C THR A 136 18.28 41.86 0.01
N ILE A 137 17.63 42.15 -1.12
CA ILE A 137 16.89 41.16 -1.93
C ILE A 137 17.78 40.75 -3.09
N ASP A 138 18.11 39.46 -3.15
CA ASP A 138 18.89 38.81 -4.19
C ASP A 138 17.98 38.17 -5.26
N GLU A 139 18.58 37.48 -6.24
CA GLU A 139 17.82 36.79 -7.29
C GLU A 139 16.85 35.74 -6.73
N VAL A 140 17.30 34.98 -5.72
CA VAL A 140 16.47 33.99 -5.03
C VAL A 140 15.27 34.64 -4.35
N GLY A 141 15.46 35.82 -3.75
CA GLY A 141 14.37 36.57 -3.13
C GLY A 141 13.32 37.03 -4.12
N ILE A 142 13.73 37.42 -5.34
CA ILE A 142 12.79 37.72 -6.42
C ILE A 142 12.00 36.46 -6.83
N GLN A 143 12.64 35.30 -6.89
CA GLN A 143 11.96 34.02 -7.18
C GLN A 143 10.93 33.68 -6.08
N LYS A 144 11.31 33.78 -4.80
CA LYS A 144 10.42 33.56 -3.66
C LYS A 144 9.22 34.51 -3.65
N LEU A 145 9.42 35.78 -4.00
CA LEU A 145 8.33 36.75 -4.17
C LEU A 145 7.39 36.37 -5.32
N ALA A 146 7.93 35.93 -6.45
CA ALA A 146 7.14 35.50 -7.59
C ALA A 146 6.31 34.24 -7.26
N GLU A 147 6.88 33.27 -6.55
CA GLU A 147 6.16 32.09 -6.05
C GLU A 147 5.07 32.47 -5.06
N THR A 148 5.37 33.37 -4.12
CA THR A 148 4.38 33.89 -3.16
C THR A 148 3.21 34.55 -3.89
N LYS A 149 3.47 35.34 -4.94
CA LYS A 149 2.43 35.94 -5.78
C LYS A 149 1.57 34.88 -6.49
N LYS A 150 2.19 33.83 -7.03
CA LYS A 150 1.46 32.71 -7.65
C LYS A 150 0.58 31.99 -6.63
N LEU A 151 1.12 31.69 -5.45
CA LEU A 151 0.37 31.06 -4.35
C LEU A 151 -0.80 31.93 -3.89
N GLN A 152 -0.59 33.24 -3.72
CA GLN A 152 -1.65 34.20 -3.36
C GLN A 152 -2.83 34.10 -4.33
N ILE A 153 -2.55 34.10 -5.63
CA ILE A 153 -3.58 34.04 -6.68
C ILE A 153 -4.25 32.67 -6.70
N ASN A 154 -3.46 31.60 -6.75
CA ASN A 154 -3.96 30.23 -6.89
C ASN A 154 -4.81 29.79 -5.69
N LEU A 155 -4.42 30.20 -4.48
CA LEU A 155 -5.13 29.88 -3.25
C LEU A 155 -6.18 30.92 -2.86
N ASN A 156 -6.26 32.05 -3.60
CA ASN A 156 -7.11 33.19 -3.28
C ASN A 156 -7.02 33.59 -1.79
N THR A 157 -5.81 33.66 -1.25
CA THR A 157 -5.56 33.85 0.18
C THR A 157 -4.90 35.21 0.43
N PRO A 158 -5.35 36.00 1.42
CA PRO A 158 -4.71 37.27 1.78
C PRO A 158 -3.23 37.08 2.15
N LEU A 159 -2.35 37.95 1.65
CA LEU A 159 -0.88 37.81 1.82
C LEU A 159 -0.46 37.74 3.28
N ILE A 160 -1.09 38.55 4.13
CA ILE A 160 -0.77 38.57 5.57
C ILE A 160 -1.03 37.19 6.20
N LYS A 161 -2.06 36.45 5.77
CA LYS A 161 -2.29 35.07 6.22
C LYS A 161 -1.31 34.10 5.57
N LEU A 162 -1.05 34.27 4.27
CA LEU A 162 -0.14 33.39 3.53
C LEU A 162 1.30 33.45 4.10
N ALA A 163 1.76 34.64 4.48
CA ALA A 163 3.07 34.85 5.12
C ALA A 163 3.23 34.06 6.45
N SER A 164 2.14 33.79 7.17
CA SER A 164 2.20 33.00 8.40
C SER A 164 2.55 31.53 8.16
N LEU A 165 2.48 31.04 6.91
CA LEU A 165 2.93 29.70 6.54
C LEU A 165 4.45 29.52 6.69
N TRP A 166 5.22 30.60 6.62
CA TRP A 166 6.69 30.57 6.54
C TRP A 166 7.39 31.34 7.65
N ALA A 167 6.64 32.09 8.47
CA ALA A 167 7.15 32.87 9.58
C ALA A 167 6.13 32.99 10.72
N ASN A 168 6.50 33.68 11.79
CA ASN A 168 5.61 33.93 12.92
C ASN A 168 4.46 34.88 12.52
N ILE A 169 3.32 34.74 13.19
CA ILE A 169 2.15 35.60 13.04
C ILE A 169 2.59 37.05 13.29
N GLY A 170 2.36 37.92 12.29
CA GLY A 170 2.75 39.32 12.39
C GLY A 170 2.00 40.06 13.51
N THR A 171 2.75 40.69 14.40
CA THR A 171 2.24 41.46 15.54
C THR A 171 2.16 42.97 15.26
N GLN A 172 2.95 43.45 14.30
CA GLN A 172 3.16 44.87 14.04
C GLN A 172 2.05 45.52 13.18
N GLY A 173 1.70 46.76 13.51
CA GLY A 173 0.74 47.59 12.80
C GLY A 173 -0.72 47.44 13.25
N GLU A 174 -1.56 48.42 12.92
CA GLU A 174 -2.98 48.44 13.35
C GLU A 174 -3.81 47.28 12.80
N ASN A 175 -3.46 46.77 11.63
CA ASN A 175 -4.18 45.69 10.95
C ASN A 175 -3.45 44.34 11.01
N SER A 176 -2.58 44.14 12.01
CA SER A 176 -1.77 42.94 12.16
C SER A 176 -2.62 41.68 12.31
N LEU A 177 -2.07 40.54 11.89
CA LEU A 177 -2.77 39.27 11.97
C LEU A 177 -3.00 38.87 13.43
N TYR A 178 -2.03 39.15 14.30
CA TYR A 178 -2.15 38.89 15.73
C TYR A 178 -3.34 39.65 16.34
N LYS A 179 -3.47 40.95 16.07
CA LYS A 179 -4.61 41.77 16.53
C LYS A 179 -5.95 41.17 16.10
N LYS A 180 -6.05 40.73 14.85
CA LYS A 180 -7.27 40.13 14.29
C LYS A 180 -7.63 38.78 14.90
N LEU A 181 -6.63 37.95 15.21
CA LEU A 181 -6.84 36.62 15.78
C LEU A 181 -7.16 36.69 17.27
N PHE A 182 -6.37 37.43 18.04
CA PHE A 182 -6.34 37.28 19.50
C PHE A 182 -6.85 38.50 20.27
N LEU A 183 -6.75 39.72 19.73
CA LEU A 183 -7.15 40.94 20.45
C LEU A 183 -8.63 41.30 20.28
N ASN A 184 -9.47 40.33 19.89
CA ASN A 184 -10.90 40.54 19.85
C ASN A 184 -11.48 40.47 21.28
N ARG A 185 -12.58 41.19 21.50
CA ARG A 185 -13.20 41.33 22.83
C ARG A 185 -13.66 40.01 23.44
N ALA A 186 -13.97 38.99 22.64
CA ALA A 186 -14.43 37.71 23.15
C ALA A 186 -13.27 36.94 23.80
N ILE A 187 -12.13 36.84 23.11
CA ILE A 187 -10.93 36.17 23.63
C ILE A 187 -10.38 36.92 24.83
N LEU A 188 -10.20 38.24 24.74
CA LEU A 188 -9.62 39.03 25.83
C LEU A 188 -10.50 39.14 27.09
N LYS A 189 -11.77 38.75 27.03
CA LYS A 189 -12.60 38.63 28.25
C LYS A 189 -12.36 37.31 28.99
N GLN A 190 -11.95 36.30 28.24
CA GLN A 190 -11.73 34.95 28.73
C GLN A 190 -10.27 34.73 29.11
N ASP A 191 -9.35 35.37 28.39
CA ASP A 191 -7.94 35.02 28.42
C ASP A 191 -7.05 36.26 28.19
N ASP A 192 -6.47 36.74 29.28
CA ASP A 192 -5.63 37.93 29.29
C ASP A 192 -4.20 37.65 28.82
N ALA A 193 -3.79 36.39 28.70
CA ALA A 193 -2.43 36.01 28.26
C ALA A 193 -2.10 36.50 26.85
N PHE A 194 -3.12 36.78 26.03
CA PHE A 194 -2.98 37.29 24.68
C PHE A 194 -2.87 38.82 24.60
N LYS A 195 -3.02 39.55 25.71
CA LYS A 195 -2.82 41.00 25.71
C LYS A 195 -1.33 41.32 25.48
N PRO A 196 -1.00 42.33 24.65
CA PRO A 196 0.36 42.83 24.58
C PRO A 196 0.79 43.35 25.96
N LYS A 197 2.01 43.03 26.34
CA LYS A 197 2.66 43.61 27.51
C LYS A 197 2.98 45.09 27.28
N PRO A 198 3.33 45.86 28.33
CA PRO A 198 3.72 47.27 28.18
C PRO A 198 4.86 47.49 27.19
N ASP A 199 5.76 46.53 27.02
CA ASP A 199 6.87 46.56 26.06
C ASP A 199 6.47 46.16 24.62
N GLY A 200 5.19 45.83 24.40
CA GLY A 200 4.62 45.39 23.13
C GLY A 200 4.86 43.91 22.79
N SER A 201 5.53 43.15 23.67
CA SER A 201 5.72 41.71 23.49
C SER A 201 4.42 40.95 23.74
N VAL A 202 4.30 39.77 23.11
CA VAL A 202 3.14 38.88 23.22
C VAL A 202 3.63 37.43 23.29
N LEU A 203 2.93 36.59 24.05
CA LEU A 203 3.19 35.15 24.13
C LEU A 203 4.68 34.85 24.38
N ASP A 204 5.16 35.26 25.55
CA ASP A 204 6.56 35.20 25.95
C ASP A 204 7.01 33.82 26.46
N GLY A 205 6.11 32.83 26.47
CA GLY A 205 6.37 31.49 26.99
C GLY A 205 6.24 31.34 28.50
N SER A 206 5.70 32.33 29.21
CA SER A 206 5.48 32.24 30.67
C SER A 206 4.37 31.28 31.10
N GLN A 207 3.50 30.88 30.16
CA GLN A 207 2.33 30.02 30.39
C GLN A 207 2.38 28.80 29.46
N MET A 208 1.60 27.77 29.75
CA MET A 208 1.54 26.53 28.97
C MET A 208 0.36 26.56 28.01
N ILE A 209 0.52 26.01 26.80
CA ILE A 209 -0.56 26.10 25.81
C ILE A 209 -1.84 25.35 26.25
N ALA A 210 -1.69 24.29 27.05
CA ALA A 210 -2.80 23.51 27.60
C ALA A 210 -3.83 24.38 28.35
N ASP A 211 -3.39 25.46 28.99
CA ASP A 211 -4.26 26.36 29.76
C ASP A 211 -5.07 27.32 28.86
N HIS A 212 -4.73 27.42 27.58
CA HIS A 212 -5.26 28.41 26.64
C HIS A 212 -5.97 27.81 25.42
N ILE A 213 -6.31 26.51 25.48
CA ILE A 213 -6.96 25.79 24.37
C ILE A 213 -8.24 26.47 23.86
N PRO A 214 -9.20 26.91 24.70
CA PRO A 214 -10.42 27.54 24.20
C PRO A 214 -10.16 28.80 23.35
N SER A 215 -9.18 29.61 23.76
CA SER A 215 -8.76 30.83 23.06
C SER A 215 -8.15 30.51 21.70
N LEU A 216 -7.31 29.47 21.63
CA LEU A 216 -6.73 28.99 20.37
C LEU A 216 -7.77 28.44 19.41
N LEU A 217 -8.73 27.64 19.90
CA LEU A 217 -9.84 27.11 19.09
C LEU A 217 -10.69 28.24 18.50
N ALA A 218 -10.99 29.26 19.31
CA ALA A 218 -11.73 30.43 18.85
C ALA A 218 -10.96 31.25 17.81
N ALA A 219 -9.68 31.50 18.06
CA ALA A 219 -8.81 32.28 17.15
C ALA A 219 -8.61 31.55 15.81
N PHE A 220 -8.34 30.25 15.85
CA PHE A 220 -8.07 29.44 14.66
C PHE A 220 -9.36 29.04 13.95
N GLN A 221 -10.49 29.06 14.64
CA GLN A 221 -11.79 28.57 14.18
C GLN A 221 -11.69 27.12 13.68
N ILE A 222 -11.26 26.25 14.58
CA ILE A 222 -11.13 24.80 14.38
C ILE A 222 -11.72 24.05 15.58
N SER A 223 -11.95 22.75 15.43
CA SER A 223 -12.42 21.90 16.52
C SER A 223 -11.28 21.49 17.46
N ALA A 224 -11.61 21.06 18.68
CA ALA A 224 -10.63 20.48 19.60
C ALA A 224 -9.93 19.24 19.00
N VAL A 225 -10.67 18.43 18.24
CA VAL A 225 -10.15 17.26 17.54
C VAL A 225 -9.12 17.66 16.47
N ASP A 226 -9.39 18.72 15.71
CA ASP A 226 -8.44 19.22 14.71
C ASP A 226 -7.17 19.77 15.37
N LEU A 227 -7.30 20.46 16.50
CA LEU A 227 -6.15 20.98 17.23
C LEU A 227 -5.27 19.85 17.78
N ASP A 228 -5.86 18.78 18.31
CA ASP A 228 -5.14 17.59 18.80
C ASP A 228 -4.36 16.88 17.67
N LEU A 229 -4.98 16.76 16.48
CA LEU A 229 -4.30 16.25 15.29
C LEU A 229 -3.10 17.13 14.90
N ILE A 230 -3.25 18.45 14.95
CA ILE A 230 -2.17 19.39 14.65
C ILE A 230 -1.04 19.24 15.67
N TYR A 231 -1.35 19.17 16.97
CA TYR A 231 -0.36 18.97 18.03
C TYR A 231 0.50 17.74 17.80
N THR A 232 -0.13 16.64 17.45
CA THR A 232 0.55 15.37 17.19
C THR A 232 1.48 15.47 15.98
N ASP A 233 1.05 16.14 14.89
CA ASP A 233 1.82 16.21 13.65
C ASP A 233 2.92 17.29 13.65
N VAL A 234 2.70 18.41 14.34
CA VAL A 234 3.66 19.52 14.35
C VAL A 234 4.93 19.22 15.17
N ASN A 235 4.81 18.35 16.17
CA ASN A 235 5.89 17.97 17.10
C ASN A 235 6.65 19.19 17.63
N LEU A 236 5.97 20.02 18.44
CA LEU A 236 6.53 21.26 18.99
C LEU A 236 7.79 20.99 19.84
N PRO A 237 8.75 21.93 19.89
CA PRO A 237 9.95 21.79 20.73
C PRO A 237 9.63 21.81 22.24
N ASP A 238 8.57 22.53 22.61
CA ASP A 238 8.05 22.63 23.97
C ASP A 238 6.55 23.02 23.93
N ASP A 239 5.87 22.87 25.06
CA ASP A 239 4.44 23.19 25.21
C ASP A 239 4.18 24.59 25.80
N HIS A 240 5.17 25.49 25.75
CA HIS A 240 4.96 26.86 26.21
C HIS A 240 4.15 27.67 25.21
N LEU A 241 3.31 28.57 25.72
CA LEU A 241 2.55 29.53 24.95
C LEU A 241 3.48 30.63 24.42
N THR A 242 4.19 30.29 23.34
CA THR A 242 5.07 31.19 22.61
C THR A 242 4.45 31.62 21.29
N LEU A 243 4.80 32.81 20.81
CA LEU A 243 4.38 33.27 19.48
C LEU A 243 4.81 32.28 18.38
N GLU A 244 5.97 31.65 18.53
CA GLU A 244 6.48 30.66 17.59
C GLU A 244 5.60 29.41 17.55
N ASN A 245 5.31 28.80 18.71
CA ASN A 245 4.50 27.59 18.79
C ASN A 245 3.07 27.85 18.27
N VAL A 246 2.45 28.95 18.70
CA VAL A 246 1.11 29.36 18.21
C VAL A 246 1.12 29.59 16.70
N SER A 247 2.20 30.16 16.15
CA SER A 247 2.34 30.32 14.70
C SER A 247 2.44 28.98 13.99
N LYS A 248 3.26 28.04 14.46
CA LYS A 248 3.39 26.69 13.89
C LYS A 248 2.05 25.96 13.84
N LEU A 249 1.25 26.03 14.90
CA LEU A 249 -0.11 25.47 14.94
C LEU A 249 -1.03 26.13 13.90
N TYR A 250 -0.98 27.46 13.80
CA TYR A 250 -1.84 28.22 12.88
C TYR A 250 -1.60 27.90 11.40
N ARG A 251 -0.38 27.51 11.00
CA ARG A 251 -0.02 27.18 9.60
C ARG A 251 -0.94 26.13 8.98
N TYR A 252 -1.25 25.08 9.72
CA TYR A 252 -2.17 24.02 9.30
C TYR A 252 -3.55 24.57 8.96
N THR A 253 -4.04 25.46 9.83
CA THR A 253 -5.34 26.11 9.68
C THR A 253 -5.42 26.93 8.39
N VAL A 254 -4.38 27.71 8.10
CA VAL A 254 -4.32 28.54 6.90
C VAL A 254 -4.30 27.67 5.65
N LEU A 255 -3.39 26.70 5.57
CA LEU A 255 -3.22 25.90 4.36
C LEU A 255 -4.40 24.96 4.11
N ALA A 256 -4.95 24.33 5.16
CA ALA A 256 -6.13 23.46 5.02
C ALA A 256 -7.34 24.24 4.50
N LYS A 257 -7.60 25.43 5.06
CA LYS A 257 -8.70 26.30 4.60
C LYS A 257 -8.47 26.79 3.17
N ALA A 258 -7.24 27.17 2.82
CA ALA A 258 -6.87 27.60 1.47
C ALA A 258 -7.06 26.50 0.43
N LEU A 259 -6.71 25.25 0.76
CA LEU A 259 -6.86 24.09 -0.12
C LEU A 259 -8.26 23.45 -0.09
N LYS A 260 -9.12 23.92 0.83
CA LYS A 260 -10.43 23.33 1.16
C LYS A 260 -10.32 21.85 1.56
N LEU A 261 -9.34 21.53 2.40
CA LEU A 261 -9.10 20.20 2.95
C LEU A 261 -9.47 20.15 4.43
N LYS A 262 -9.82 18.96 4.93
CA LYS A 262 -9.84 18.72 6.37
C LYS A 262 -8.41 18.72 6.91
N ILE A 263 -8.23 19.09 8.18
CA ILE A 263 -6.91 19.08 8.83
C ILE A 263 -6.28 17.69 8.81
N LYS A 264 -7.09 16.66 9.11
CA LYS A 264 -6.69 15.26 8.98
C LYS A 264 -6.16 14.91 7.58
N ASP A 265 -6.82 15.39 6.53
CA ASP A 265 -6.42 15.10 5.15
C ASP A 265 -5.11 15.79 4.78
N LEU A 266 -4.91 17.03 5.24
CA LEU A 266 -3.65 17.75 5.09
C LEU A 266 -2.48 16.97 5.74
N ILE A 267 -2.65 16.53 6.98
CA ILE A 267 -1.66 15.73 7.72
C ILE A 267 -1.40 14.40 7.02
N THR A 268 -2.46 13.72 6.57
CA THR A 268 -2.36 12.47 5.82
C THR A 268 -1.55 12.65 4.54
N LEU A 269 -1.75 13.75 3.82
CA LEU A 269 -0.97 14.09 2.63
C LEU A 269 0.49 14.40 2.94
N LYS A 270 0.80 15.08 4.05
CA LYS A 270 2.18 15.26 4.51
C LYS A 270 2.87 13.92 4.70
N SER A 271 2.22 13.00 5.43
CA SER A 271 2.76 11.66 5.67
C SER A 271 2.88 10.82 4.39
N LEU A 272 1.91 10.91 3.47
CA LEU A 272 1.93 10.18 2.19
C LEU A 272 3.05 10.65 1.27
N THR A 273 3.30 11.96 1.22
CA THR A 273 4.26 12.55 0.29
C THR A 273 5.66 12.69 0.89
N GLY A 274 5.79 12.59 2.22
CA GLY A 274 7.02 12.90 2.95
C GLY A 274 7.44 14.37 2.83
N ARG A 275 6.51 15.28 2.48
CA ARG A 275 6.79 16.70 2.24
C ARG A 275 6.13 17.58 3.29
N ASP A 276 6.93 18.41 3.94
CA ASP A 276 6.45 19.50 4.78
C ASP A 276 6.15 20.75 3.92
N PRO A 277 4.92 21.30 3.93
CA PRO A 277 4.60 22.53 3.23
C PRO A 277 5.00 23.80 4.01
N PHE A 278 5.55 23.69 5.22
CA PHE A 278 5.81 24.82 6.12
C PHE A 278 7.29 25.15 6.47
N PRO A 279 8.30 24.83 5.65
CA PRO A 279 9.67 25.23 5.96
C PRO A 279 9.78 26.75 6.04
N ALA A 280 10.59 27.22 7.00
CA ALA A 280 10.76 28.63 7.28
C ALA A 280 11.27 29.37 6.04
N SER A 281 10.63 30.48 5.68
CA SER A 281 10.99 31.31 4.54
C SER A 281 11.04 30.61 3.16
N GLU A 282 10.38 29.47 3.00
CA GLU A 282 10.44 28.64 1.78
C GLU A 282 9.06 28.41 1.12
N PRO A 283 8.55 29.38 0.33
CA PRO A 283 7.27 29.27 -0.36
C PRO A 283 7.23 28.17 -1.44
N ALA A 284 8.38 27.82 -2.02
CA ALA A 284 8.49 26.75 -3.02
C ALA A 284 7.96 25.41 -2.50
N ALA A 285 8.23 25.09 -1.22
CA ALA A 285 7.76 23.84 -0.61
C ALA A 285 6.22 23.79 -0.54
N THR A 286 5.59 24.92 -0.16
CA THR A 286 4.13 25.03 -0.21
C THR A 286 3.61 24.90 -1.64
N ALA A 287 4.26 25.53 -2.63
CA ALA A 287 3.86 25.43 -4.03
C ALA A 287 3.90 24.01 -4.57
N ILE A 288 4.95 23.24 -4.25
CA ILE A 288 5.05 21.82 -4.59
C ILE A 288 3.91 21.03 -3.95
N PHE A 289 3.64 21.27 -2.66
CA PHE A 289 2.56 20.59 -1.95
C PHE A 289 1.18 20.89 -2.56
N VAL A 290 0.91 22.15 -2.90
CA VAL A 290 -0.32 22.58 -3.59
C VAL A 290 -0.45 21.88 -4.95
N ALA A 291 0.64 21.76 -5.70
CA ALA A 291 0.64 21.05 -6.98
C ALA A 291 0.29 19.57 -6.82
N ILE A 292 0.81 18.89 -5.78
CA ILE A 292 0.46 17.49 -5.48
C ILE A 292 -1.03 17.36 -5.16
N VAL A 293 -1.57 18.24 -4.32
CA VAL A 293 -3.01 18.24 -3.98
C VAL A 293 -3.87 18.39 -5.24
N HIS A 294 -3.44 19.23 -6.19
CA HIS A 294 -4.12 19.40 -7.46
C HIS A 294 -4.06 18.14 -8.34
N GLN A 295 -2.91 17.47 -8.41
CA GLN A 295 -2.77 16.20 -9.14
C GLN A 295 -3.69 15.11 -8.57
N ILE A 296 -3.79 15.00 -7.25
CA ILE A 296 -4.70 14.05 -6.59
C ILE A 296 -6.16 14.38 -6.92
N LYS A 297 -6.54 15.66 -6.94
CA LYS A 297 -7.91 16.07 -7.32
C LYS A 297 -8.24 15.71 -8.77
N ILE A 298 -7.26 15.71 -9.68
CA ILE A 298 -7.46 15.34 -11.08
C ILE A 298 -7.49 13.82 -11.29
N SER A 299 -6.76 13.04 -10.49
CA SER A 299 -6.66 11.59 -10.68
C SER A 299 -7.95 10.82 -10.35
N GLY A 300 -8.90 11.44 -9.65
CA GLY A 300 -10.14 10.80 -9.19
C GLY A 300 -9.99 9.99 -7.91
N PHE A 301 -8.77 9.83 -7.38
CA PHE A 301 -8.54 9.19 -6.09
C PHE A 301 -8.80 10.13 -4.92
N SER A 302 -9.48 9.61 -3.89
CA SER A 302 -9.55 10.25 -2.58
C SER A 302 -8.26 10.03 -1.79
N ILE A 303 -7.99 10.95 -0.86
CA ILE A 303 -6.82 10.89 0.03
C ILE A 303 -6.87 9.61 0.88
N ALA A 304 -8.05 9.19 1.32
CA ALA A 304 -8.24 7.96 2.08
C ALA A 304 -7.90 6.71 1.26
N GLN A 305 -8.27 6.67 -0.04
CA GLN A 305 -7.85 5.58 -0.94
C GLN A 305 -6.33 5.54 -1.08
N LEU A 306 -5.68 6.68 -1.32
CA LEU A 306 -4.22 6.72 -1.45
C LEU A 306 -3.51 6.31 -0.14
N ASN A 307 -4.07 6.70 1.01
CA ASN A 307 -3.56 6.29 2.32
C ASN A 307 -3.72 4.79 2.56
N TYR A 308 -4.81 4.20 2.09
CA TYR A 308 -4.99 2.75 2.10
C TYR A 308 -4.01 2.04 1.15
N LEU A 309 -3.91 2.49 -0.10
CA LEU A 309 -3.08 1.85 -1.13
C LEU A 309 -1.59 1.90 -0.80
N TYR A 310 -1.07 3.07 -0.41
CA TYR A 310 0.37 3.26 -0.21
C TYR A 310 0.84 3.01 1.22
N ARG A 311 -0.03 3.15 2.21
CA ARG A 311 0.36 3.05 3.63
C ARG A 311 -0.39 1.96 4.39
N HIS A 312 -1.37 1.31 3.77
CA HIS A 312 -2.22 0.31 4.42
C HIS A 312 -2.89 0.84 5.70
N ILE A 313 -3.32 2.12 5.66
CA ILE A 313 -4.01 2.78 6.78
C ILE A 313 -5.39 3.24 6.30
N TRP A 314 -6.43 2.78 6.99
CA TRP A 314 -7.82 3.15 6.74
C TRP A 314 -8.59 3.26 8.07
N GLU A 315 -9.73 3.94 8.03
CA GLU A 315 -10.67 3.90 9.16
C GLU A 315 -11.48 2.60 9.08
N SER A 316 -11.65 1.90 10.20
CA SER A 316 -12.40 0.63 10.24
C SER A 316 -13.87 0.77 9.78
N SER A 317 -14.44 1.97 9.89
CA SER A 317 -15.77 2.34 9.38
C SER A 317 -15.82 2.51 7.85
N SER A 318 -14.68 2.61 7.18
CA SER A 318 -14.61 2.80 5.73
C SER A 318 -14.69 1.48 4.97
N ASN A 319 -15.36 1.48 3.82
CA ASN A 319 -15.43 0.33 2.91
C ASN A 319 -14.20 0.22 1.99
N LEU A 320 -13.06 0.79 2.39
CA LEU A 320 -11.83 0.82 1.58
C LEU A 320 -11.06 -0.50 1.62
N ALA A 321 -11.19 -1.24 2.72
CA ALA A 321 -10.57 -2.54 2.88
C ALA A 321 -11.66 -3.62 2.98
N PRO A 322 -11.39 -4.86 2.50
CA PRO A 322 -12.27 -5.99 2.71
C PRO A 322 -12.64 -6.15 4.19
N GLN A 323 -13.93 -6.29 4.46
CA GLN A 323 -14.43 -6.52 5.82
C GLN A 323 -13.95 -7.89 6.33
N PRO A 324 -13.55 -8.03 7.61
CA PRO A 324 -13.06 -9.30 8.14
C PRO A 324 -14.05 -10.46 7.98
N SER A 325 -15.35 -10.18 8.08
CA SER A 325 -16.42 -11.16 7.86
C SER A 325 -16.48 -11.63 6.40
N ALA A 326 -16.31 -10.73 5.44
CA ALA A 326 -16.26 -11.06 4.02
C ALA A 326 -15.02 -11.90 3.67
N VAL A 327 -13.86 -11.54 4.24
CA VAL A 327 -12.63 -12.34 4.11
C VAL A 327 -12.81 -13.74 4.70
N THR A 328 -13.40 -13.84 5.89
CA THR A 328 -13.67 -15.13 6.54
C THR A 328 -14.62 -15.99 5.71
N LEU A 329 -15.68 -15.39 5.17
CA LEU A 329 -16.63 -16.08 4.30
C LEU A 329 -15.92 -16.59 3.04
N LEU A 330 -15.12 -15.75 2.38
CA LEU A 330 -14.35 -16.13 1.20
C LEU A 330 -13.42 -17.31 1.47
N VAL A 331 -12.68 -17.29 2.57
CA VAL A 331 -11.80 -18.40 2.97
C VAL A 331 -12.59 -19.69 3.20
N LYS A 332 -13.75 -19.61 3.88
CA LYS A 332 -14.63 -20.78 4.10
C LYS A 332 -15.18 -21.33 2.78
N THR A 333 -15.60 -20.47 1.87
CA THR A 333 -16.09 -20.87 0.54
C THR A 333 -15.00 -21.58 -0.25
N LEU A 334 -13.78 -21.03 -0.27
CA LEU A 334 -12.63 -21.67 -0.92
C LEU A 334 -12.31 -23.02 -0.29
N GLN A 335 -12.24 -23.10 1.04
CA GLN A 335 -11.95 -24.35 1.75
C GLN A 335 -13.00 -25.42 1.44
N ALA A 336 -14.29 -25.08 1.52
CA ALA A 336 -15.38 -26.01 1.24
C ALA A 336 -15.33 -26.54 -0.19
N GLY A 337 -15.18 -25.65 -1.19
CA GLY A 337 -15.11 -26.08 -2.59
C GLY A 337 -13.85 -26.89 -2.92
N LEU A 338 -12.71 -26.58 -2.29
CA LEU A 338 -11.49 -27.38 -2.42
C LEU A 338 -11.69 -28.77 -1.81
N GLN A 339 -12.31 -28.87 -0.63
CA GLN A 339 -12.63 -30.15 0.01
C GLN A 339 -13.59 -30.98 -0.84
N GLU A 340 -14.66 -30.38 -1.38
CA GLU A 340 -15.60 -31.03 -2.29
C GLU A 340 -14.87 -31.57 -3.53
N THR A 341 -14.03 -30.74 -4.17
CA THR A 341 -13.18 -31.15 -5.30
C THR A 341 -12.29 -32.35 -4.94
N ALA A 342 -11.73 -32.38 -3.73
CA ALA A 342 -10.90 -33.50 -3.30
C ALA A 342 -11.71 -34.77 -3.02
N GLN A 343 -12.91 -34.66 -2.44
CA GLN A 343 -13.81 -35.78 -2.13
C GLN A 343 -14.37 -36.41 -3.41
N GLU A 344 -14.84 -35.62 -4.37
CA GLU A 344 -15.40 -36.11 -5.63
C GLU A 344 -14.38 -36.83 -6.52
N ASN A 345 -13.09 -36.60 -6.29
CA ASN A 345 -11.98 -37.11 -7.10
C ASN A 345 -11.06 -38.04 -6.28
N GLN A 346 -11.65 -38.81 -5.38
CA GLN A 346 -10.96 -39.90 -4.68
C GLN A 346 -10.80 -41.13 -5.57
N LEU A 347 -9.71 -41.88 -5.33
CA LEU A 347 -9.47 -43.14 -6.00
C LEU A 347 -10.45 -44.19 -5.48
N VAL A 348 -11.28 -44.71 -6.39
CA VAL A 348 -12.23 -45.79 -6.14
C VAL A 348 -12.01 -46.88 -7.19
N PRO A 349 -12.14 -48.18 -6.84
CA PRO A 349 -12.01 -49.27 -7.81
C PRO A 349 -12.93 -49.08 -9.03
N ASP A 350 -12.35 -49.17 -10.23
CA ASP A 350 -13.05 -48.99 -11.50
C ASP A 350 -12.81 -50.19 -12.44
N PRO A 351 -13.48 -51.33 -12.19
CA PRO A 351 -13.20 -52.57 -12.93
C PRO A 351 -13.64 -52.53 -14.40
N ILE A 352 -14.50 -51.59 -14.78
CA ILE A 352 -15.07 -51.48 -16.13
C ILE A 352 -14.71 -50.18 -16.84
N GLY A 353 -14.07 -49.22 -16.17
CA GLY A 353 -13.59 -47.98 -16.77
C GLY A 353 -14.60 -46.83 -16.81
N GLU A 354 -15.75 -46.95 -16.14
CA GLU A 354 -16.81 -45.92 -16.16
C GLU A 354 -16.40 -44.66 -15.40
N LEU A 355 -15.70 -44.83 -14.26
CA LEU A 355 -15.16 -43.68 -13.52
C LEU A 355 -14.07 -42.99 -14.34
N ALA A 356 -13.13 -43.76 -14.91
CA ALA A 356 -12.10 -43.24 -15.79
C ALA A 356 -12.68 -42.49 -16.99
N ARG A 357 -13.72 -43.04 -17.65
CA ARG A 357 -14.45 -42.38 -18.73
C ARG A 357 -15.00 -41.03 -18.29
N SER A 358 -15.76 -41.02 -17.19
CA SER A 358 -16.41 -39.82 -16.66
C SER A 358 -15.38 -38.73 -16.32
N LYS A 359 -14.30 -39.10 -15.63
CA LYS A 359 -13.25 -38.15 -15.24
C LYS A 359 -12.45 -37.63 -16.43
N LEU A 360 -12.12 -38.47 -17.42
CA LEU A 360 -11.48 -38.02 -18.65
C LEU A 360 -12.37 -37.06 -19.46
N ALA A 361 -13.66 -37.34 -19.56
CA ALA A 361 -14.61 -36.49 -20.29
C ALA A 361 -14.81 -35.10 -19.64
N SER A 362 -14.40 -34.92 -18.38
CA SER A 362 -14.41 -33.61 -17.71
C SER A 362 -13.25 -32.69 -18.13
N LEU A 363 -12.19 -33.26 -18.73
CA LEU A 363 -10.97 -32.54 -19.13
C LEU A 363 -10.75 -32.54 -20.64
N PHE A 364 -11.14 -33.62 -21.30
CA PHE A 364 -10.86 -33.89 -22.70
C PHE A 364 -12.16 -34.05 -23.48
N GLU A 365 -12.05 -33.98 -24.81
CA GLU A 365 -13.17 -34.32 -25.69
C GLU A 365 -13.68 -35.74 -25.40
N PRO A 366 -15.01 -35.98 -25.46
CA PRO A 366 -15.58 -37.31 -25.20
C PRO A 366 -14.94 -38.44 -26.01
N ALA A 367 -14.48 -38.15 -27.22
CA ALA A 367 -13.78 -39.13 -28.07
C ALA A 367 -12.46 -39.62 -27.45
N ILE A 368 -11.72 -38.77 -26.74
CA ILE A 368 -10.46 -39.14 -26.06
C ILE A 368 -10.75 -40.04 -24.87
N ALA A 369 -11.79 -39.72 -24.09
CA ALA A 369 -12.23 -40.54 -22.97
C ALA A 369 -12.62 -41.95 -23.44
N ASP A 370 -13.45 -42.01 -24.49
CA ASP A 370 -13.96 -43.26 -25.05
C ASP A 370 -12.82 -44.09 -25.65
N GLN A 371 -11.92 -43.45 -26.41
CA GLN A 371 -10.76 -44.12 -26.97
C GLN A 371 -9.80 -44.66 -25.89
N THR A 372 -9.62 -43.95 -24.78
CA THR A 372 -8.76 -44.38 -23.67
C THR A 372 -9.31 -45.64 -23.00
N VAL A 373 -10.61 -45.66 -22.71
CA VAL A 373 -11.28 -46.82 -22.11
C VAL A 373 -11.26 -48.00 -23.08
N GLN A 374 -11.58 -47.76 -24.35
CA GLN A 374 -11.54 -48.81 -25.38
C GLN A 374 -10.13 -49.36 -25.60
N MET A 375 -9.10 -48.53 -25.52
CA MET A 375 -7.69 -48.98 -25.56
C MET A 375 -7.40 -49.97 -24.43
N ILE A 376 -7.79 -49.66 -23.18
CA ILE A 376 -7.56 -50.57 -22.05
C ILE A 376 -8.36 -51.87 -22.22
N LEU A 377 -9.64 -51.79 -22.57
CA LEU A 377 -10.50 -52.96 -22.75
C LEU A 377 -10.04 -53.86 -23.91
N SER A 378 -9.53 -53.27 -25.00
CA SER A 378 -9.03 -53.99 -26.19
C SER A 378 -7.82 -54.87 -25.91
N THR A 379 -7.13 -54.70 -24.78
CA THR A 379 -6.04 -55.60 -24.37
C THR A 379 -6.49 -57.01 -23.97
N SER A 380 -7.80 -57.21 -23.79
CA SER A 380 -8.45 -58.52 -23.61
C SER A 380 -9.23 -59.00 -24.84
N ALA A 381 -9.16 -58.27 -25.96
CA ALA A 381 -9.89 -58.60 -27.18
C ALA A 381 -9.35 -59.87 -27.85
N THR A 382 -10.21 -60.54 -28.62
CA THR A 382 -9.81 -61.66 -29.48
C THR A 382 -9.51 -61.16 -30.90
N TYR A 383 -8.27 -61.35 -31.34
CA TYR A 383 -7.83 -61.03 -32.70
C TYR A 383 -8.08 -62.20 -33.64
N ALA A 384 -8.37 -61.93 -34.90
CA ALA A 384 -8.66 -62.97 -35.89
C ALA A 384 -7.90 -62.72 -37.21
N ALA A 385 -7.42 -63.79 -37.84
CA ALA A 385 -6.79 -63.80 -39.15
C ALA A 385 -7.41 -64.90 -40.05
N PRO A 386 -7.53 -64.70 -41.37
CA PRO A 386 -8.07 -65.71 -42.28
C PRO A 386 -7.23 -66.99 -42.30
N LEU A 387 -7.88 -68.14 -42.23
CA LEU A 387 -7.27 -69.47 -42.40
C LEU A 387 -8.30 -70.44 -42.99
N ALA A 388 -8.12 -70.84 -44.25
CA ALA A 388 -9.12 -71.62 -44.99
C ALA A 388 -9.37 -73.02 -44.39
N GLN A 389 -8.30 -73.66 -43.91
CA GLN A 389 -8.35 -74.97 -43.26
C GLN A 389 -7.25 -75.05 -42.21
N LEU A 390 -7.56 -75.64 -41.05
CA LEU A 390 -6.57 -75.93 -40.03
C LEU A 390 -5.71 -77.13 -40.47
N PRO A 391 -4.36 -77.06 -40.39
CA PRO A 391 -3.49 -78.18 -40.75
C PRO A 391 -3.85 -79.47 -40.01
N ALA A 392 -3.94 -80.58 -40.73
CA ALA A 392 -4.32 -81.87 -40.14
C ALA A 392 -3.26 -82.33 -39.13
N GLY A 393 -3.70 -82.66 -37.91
CA GLY A 393 -2.82 -83.16 -36.85
C GLY A 393 -2.03 -82.09 -36.10
N ILE A 394 -2.31 -80.80 -36.29
CA ILE A 394 -1.65 -79.73 -35.52
C ILE A 394 -1.97 -79.87 -34.03
N ALA A 395 -0.92 -79.85 -33.20
CA ALA A 395 -1.03 -79.80 -31.75
C ALA A 395 -0.49 -78.45 -31.26
N PHE A 396 -1.36 -77.65 -30.63
CA PHE A 396 -0.93 -76.36 -30.09
C PHE A 396 -0.10 -76.55 -28.81
N PRO A 397 1.00 -75.79 -28.64
CA PRO A 397 1.80 -75.85 -27.41
C PRO A 397 0.97 -75.49 -26.17
N VAL A 398 1.21 -76.18 -25.04
CA VAL A 398 0.40 -76.08 -23.81
C VAL A 398 0.28 -74.64 -23.29
N GLY A 399 1.32 -73.81 -23.46
CA GLY A 399 1.32 -72.42 -23.01
C GLY A 399 0.43 -71.47 -23.83
N VAL A 400 0.13 -71.81 -25.09
CA VAL A 400 -0.68 -70.98 -26.01
C VAL A 400 -2.04 -71.60 -26.35
N GLN A 401 -2.20 -72.91 -26.11
CA GLN A 401 -3.43 -73.65 -26.40
C GLN A 401 -4.70 -72.95 -25.86
N PRO A 402 -4.73 -72.37 -24.64
CA PRO A 402 -5.94 -71.71 -24.13
C PRO A 402 -6.26 -70.39 -24.83
N LYS A 403 -5.27 -69.78 -25.51
CA LYS A 403 -5.40 -68.47 -26.17
C LYS A 403 -5.66 -68.58 -27.67
N ILE A 404 -5.31 -69.69 -28.31
CA ILE A 404 -5.48 -69.89 -29.76
C ILE A 404 -6.76 -70.68 -30.06
N GLY A 405 -7.51 -70.26 -31.06
CA GLY A 405 -8.72 -70.95 -31.53
C GLY A 405 -8.81 -71.00 -33.05
N TYR A 406 -9.62 -71.91 -33.58
CA TYR A 406 -9.97 -71.94 -34.99
C TYR A 406 -11.49 -71.95 -35.15
N ASP A 407 -12.01 -70.91 -35.78
CA ASP A 407 -13.41 -70.83 -36.18
C ASP A 407 -13.56 -71.44 -37.57
N GLN A 408 -14.09 -72.67 -37.62
CA GLN A 408 -14.29 -73.42 -38.85
C GLN A 408 -15.40 -72.82 -39.72
N THR A 409 -16.38 -72.13 -39.13
CA THR A 409 -17.48 -71.49 -39.86
C THR A 409 -17.02 -70.18 -40.50
N ALA A 410 -16.29 -69.35 -39.74
CA ALA A 410 -15.75 -68.09 -40.25
C ALA A 410 -14.44 -68.27 -41.05
N LYS A 411 -13.84 -69.48 -41.01
CA LYS A 411 -12.52 -69.79 -41.58
C LYS A 411 -11.44 -68.83 -41.08
N LYS A 412 -11.35 -68.67 -39.76
CA LYS A 412 -10.41 -67.75 -39.10
C LYS A 412 -9.66 -68.43 -37.98
N LEU A 413 -8.35 -68.16 -37.90
CA LEU A 413 -7.53 -68.41 -36.73
C LEU A 413 -7.72 -67.24 -35.76
N THR A 414 -7.99 -67.52 -34.49
CA THR A 414 -8.21 -66.51 -33.45
C THR A 414 -7.16 -66.60 -32.35
N PHE A 415 -6.81 -65.47 -31.75
CA PHE A 415 -5.94 -65.39 -30.59
C PHE A 415 -6.49 -64.42 -29.55
N ALA A 416 -6.63 -64.87 -28.30
CA ALA A 416 -7.13 -64.09 -27.18
C ALA A 416 -6.01 -63.23 -26.57
N GLY A 417 -6.22 -61.92 -26.52
CA GLY A 417 -5.27 -60.95 -25.99
C GLY A 417 -4.14 -60.60 -26.95
N LEU A 418 -3.15 -59.85 -26.45
CA LEU A 418 -2.00 -59.40 -27.23
C LEU A 418 -0.94 -60.51 -27.29
N MET A 419 -0.59 -60.94 -28.51
CA MET A 419 0.40 -62.00 -28.75
C MET A 419 1.82 -61.51 -28.51
N THR A 420 2.55 -62.21 -27.64
CA THR A 420 3.97 -61.95 -27.36
C THR A 420 4.89 -62.58 -28.42
N PRO A 421 6.14 -62.12 -28.56
CA PRO A 421 7.12 -62.74 -29.46
C PRO A 421 7.37 -64.23 -29.18
N THR A 422 7.35 -64.64 -27.91
CA THR A 422 7.52 -66.04 -27.51
C THR A 422 6.34 -66.89 -27.96
N GLU A 423 5.10 -66.44 -27.71
CA GLU A 423 3.89 -67.16 -28.13
C GLU A 423 3.80 -67.27 -29.66
N GLN A 424 4.26 -66.24 -30.39
CA GLN A 424 4.36 -66.30 -31.85
C GLN A 424 5.35 -67.38 -32.31
N ALA A 425 6.54 -67.46 -31.70
CA ALA A 425 7.54 -68.47 -32.04
C ALA A 425 7.01 -69.89 -31.77
N ASP A 426 6.33 -70.09 -30.64
CA ASP A 426 5.70 -71.36 -30.28
C ASP A 426 4.65 -71.79 -31.30
N LEU A 427 3.79 -70.86 -31.75
CA LEU A 427 2.78 -71.13 -32.77
C LEU A 427 3.42 -71.39 -34.14
N ILE A 428 4.42 -70.61 -34.56
CA ILE A 428 5.13 -70.81 -35.83
C ILE A 428 5.81 -72.19 -35.89
N ASN A 429 6.33 -72.69 -34.77
CA ASN A 429 6.98 -74.00 -34.68
C ASN A 429 5.98 -75.16 -34.62
N ALA A 430 4.69 -74.90 -34.39
CA ALA A 430 3.66 -75.93 -34.30
C ALA A 430 3.28 -76.54 -35.68
N SER A 431 3.58 -75.86 -36.79
CA SER A 431 3.31 -76.36 -38.14
C SER A 431 4.18 -75.71 -39.21
N ASN A 432 4.59 -76.50 -40.21
CA ASN A 432 5.30 -76.00 -41.40
C ASN A 432 4.36 -75.46 -42.50
N ASP A 433 3.04 -75.55 -42.30
CA ASP A 433 2.05 -75.05 -43.25
C ASP A 433 2.16 -73.53 -43.46
N LEU A 434 2.27 -73.10 -44.72
CA LEU A 434 2.56 -71.71 -45.06
C LEU A 434 1.37 -70.78 -44.77
N ASP A 435 0.14 -71.24 -45.01
CA ASP A 435 -1.07 -70.45 -44.78
C ASP A 435 -1.31 -70.24 -43.28
N TYR A 436 -1.09 -71.27 -42.46
CA TYR A 436 -1.12 -71.19 -41.01
C TYR A 436 -0.06 -70.23 -40.47
N ARG A 437 1.21 -70.34 -40.90
CA ARG A 437 2.28 -69.43 -40.48
C ARG A 437 1.99 -67.98 -40.89
N SER A 438 1.39 -67.77 -42.06
CA SER A 438 0.89 -66.46 -42.50
C SER A 438 -0.20 -65.93 -41.57
N ALA A 439 -1.18 -66.75 -41.20
CA ALA A 439 -2.24 -66.37 -40.26
C ALA A 439 -1.69 -66.00 -38.87
N VAL A 440 -0.73 -66.78 -38.33
CA VAL A 440 -0.05 -66.47 -37.05
C VAL A 440 0.69 -65.13 -37.13
N ASN A 441 1.42 -64.88 -38.22
CA ASN A 441 2.11 -63.60 -38.43
C ASN A 441 1.13 -62.42 -38.51
N GLN A 442 -0.03 -62.60 -39.16
CA GLN A 442 -1.08 -61.57 -39.21
C GLN A 442 -1.68 -61.28 -37.83
N LEU A 443 -1.88 -62.30 -36.99
CA LEU A 443 -2.35 -62.12 -35.61
C LEU A 443 -1.34 -61.33 -34.76
N ARG A 444 -0.04 -61.66 -34.89
CA ARG A 444 1.02 -60.89 -34.24
C ARG A 444 1.05 -59.45 -34.75
N GLN A 445 0.96 -59.25 -36.06
CA GLN A 445 0.98 -57.92 -36.66
C GLN A 445 -0.16 -57.06 -36.12
N LYS A 446 -1.38 -57.59 -36.03
CA LYS A 446 -2.52 -56.90 -35.39
C LYS A 446 -2.24 -56.48 -33.95
N SER A 447 -1.56 -57.33 -33.17
CA SER A 447 -1.14 -56.99 -31.79
C SER A 447 -0.11 -55.86 -31.79
N THR A 448 0.90 -55.91 -32.67
CA THR A 448 1.92 -54.86 -32.79
C THR A 448 1.33 -53.53 -33.26
N ASP A 449 0.47 -53.55 -34.27
CA ASP A 449 -0.21 -52.37 -34.81
C ASP A 449 -1.07 -51.71 -33.72
N PHE A 450 -1.83 -52.51 -32.98
CA PHE A 450 -2.61 -52.02 -31.84
C PHE A 450 -1.73 -51.32 -30.79
N ILE A 451 -0.61 -51.95 -30.40
CA ILE A 451 0.32 -51.38 -29.42
C ILE A 451 0.90 -50.07 -29.96
N GLN A 452 1.34 -50.02 -31.23
CA GLN A 452 1.93 -48.84 -31.85
C GLN A 452 0.94 -47.67 -31.95
N VAL A 453 -0.29 -47.94 -32.39
CA VAL A 453 -1.35 -46.93 -32.51
C VAL A 453 -1.73 -46.40 -31.12
N SER A 454 -1.87 -47.30 -30.15
CA SER A 454 -2.23 -46.94 -28.77
C SER A 454 -1.12 -46.15 -28.07
N ALA A 455 0.15 -46.52 -28.25
CA ALA A 455 1.29 -45.77 -27.71
C ALA A 455 1.37 -44.35 -28.31
N SER A 456 1.13 -44.23 -29.63
CA SER A 456 1.06 -42.92 -30.29
C SER A 456 -0.11 -42.08 -29.76
N PHE A 457 -1.25 -42.70 -29.48
CA PHE A 457 -2.40 -42.02 -28.87
C PHE A 457 -2.08 -41.52 -27.46
N ILE A 458 -1.48 -42.35 -26.60
CA ILE A 458 -1.05 -41.95 -25.25
C ILE A 458 -0.12 -40.73 -25.32
N ALA A 459 0.91 -40.80 -26.18
CA ALA A 459 1.90 -39.72 -26.33
C ALA A 459 1.30 -38.40 -26.83
N ARG A 460 0.25 -38.46 -27.65
CA ARG A 460 -0.39 -37.27 -28.21
C ARG A 460 -1.47 -36.69 -27.30
N SER A 461 -2.24 -37.53 -26.64
CA SER A 461 -3.51 -37.14 -26.02
C SER A 461 -3.52 -37.21 -24.50
N LEU A 462 -2.59 -37.97 -23.88
CA LEU A 462 -2.58 -38.18 -22.43
C LEU A 462 -1.24 -37.77 -21.77
N ALA A 463 -0.33 -37.16 -22.52
CA ALA A 463 1.00 -36.78 -22.05
C ALA A 463 1.01 -35.70 -20.96
N ASP A 464 -0.10 -34.96 -20.79
CA ASP A 464 -0.24 -33.92 -19.76
C ASP A 464 -0.20 -34.49 -18.33
N PHE A 465 -0.56 -35.77 -18.15
CA PHE A 465 -0.62 -36.41 -16.83
C PHE A 465 -0.02 -37.83 -16.80
N LEU A 466 0.29 -38.42 -17.97
CA LEU A 466 0.98 -39.70 -18.07
C LEU A 466 2.38 -39.53 -18.67
N ASN A 467 3.35 -40.27 -18.15
CA ASN A 467 4.58 -40.53 -18.88
C ASN A 467 4.28 -41.53 -20.01
N PRO A 468 4.46 -41.19 -21.30
CA PRO A 468 4.04 -42.06 -22.40
C PRO A 468 4.80 -43.40 -22.44
N GLY A 469 6.06 -43.42 -22.03
CA GLY A 469 6.88 -44.63 -21.99
C GLY A 469 6.39 -45.60 -20.91
N ASP A 470 6.28 -45.13 -19.67
CA ASP A 470 5.77 -45.92 -18.54
C ASP A 470 4.33 -46.40 -18.83
N ALA A 471 3.44 -45.50 -19.26
CA ALA A 471 2.06 -45.83 -19.55
C ALA A 471 1.90 -46.89 -20.64
N SER A 472 2.74 -46.85 -21.68
CA SER A 472 2.71 -47.90 -22.71
C SER A 472 3.06 -49.27 -22.14
N THR A 473 4.01 -49.35 -21.20
CA THR A 473 4.42 -50.62 -20.57
C THR A 473 3.39 -51.17 -19.59
N GLN A 474 2.62 -50.30 -18.93
CA GLN A 474 1.64 -50.69 -17.93
C GLN A 474 0.26 -50.97 -18.54
N LEU A 475 -0.16 -50.16 -19.52
CA LEU A 475 -1.50 -50.23 -20.09
C LEU A 475 -1.61 -51.19 -21.28
N LEU A 476 -0.56 -51.34 -22.10
CA LEU A 476 -0.60 -52.07 -23.38
C LEU A 476 -0.08 -53.51 -23.30
N THR A 477 -0.20 -54.14 -22.13
CA THR A 477 0.07 -55.57 -21.91
C THR A 477 -1.17 -56.42 -22.16
N SER A 478 -1.04 -57.74 -22.36
CA SER A 478 -2.20 -58.61 -22.52
C SER A 478 -3.00 -58.71 -21.21
N SER A 479 -4.34 -58.63 -21.27
CA SER A 479 -5.24 -58.74 -20.11
C SER A 479 -6.06 -60.02 -20.14
N VAL A 480 -5.47 -61.11 -20.64
CA VAL A 480 -6.08 -62.45 -20.60
C VAL A 480 -5.34 -63.35 -19.61
N ASN A 481 -6.09 -64.16 -18.88
CA ASN A 481 -5.54 -65.12 -17.94
C ASN A 481 -4.94 -66.35 -18.67
N THR A 482 -4.43 -67.31 -17.89
CA THR A 482 -3.88 -68.57 -18.42
C THR A 482 -4.92 -69.46 -19.14
N GLU A 483 -6.21 -69.18 -18.99
CA GLU A 483 -7.30 -69.86 -19.70
C GLU A 483 -7.72 -69.13 -21.00
N GLY A 484 -7.05 -68.04 -21.38
CA GLY A 484 -7.41 -67.24 -22.55
C GLY A 484 -8.70 -66.41 -22.39
N LYS A 485 -9.15 -66.19 -21.14
CA LYS A 485 -10.31 -65.34 -20.82
C LYS A 485 -9.84 -63.99 -20.29
N SER A 486 -10.68 -62.96 -20.44
CA SER A 486 -10.41 -61.63 -19.87
C SER A 486 -10.18 -61.73 -18.35
N ASP A 487 -9.06 -61.16 -17.90
CA ASP A 487 -8.69 -61.09 -16.49
C ASP A 487 -9.15 -59.73 -15.92
N SER A 488 -10.28 -59.74 -15.23
CA SER A 488 -10.88 -58.52 -14.66
C SER A 488 -9.98 -57.85 -13.61
N ALA A 489 -9.10 -58.60 -12.93
CA ALA A 489 -8.16 -58.03 -11.98
C ALA A 489 -7.07 -57.24 -12.69
N VAL A 490 -6.52 -57.77 -13.79
CA VAL A 490 -5.53 -57.06 -14.62
C VAL A 490 -6.14 -55.82 -15.27
N VAL A 491 -7.37 -55.92 -15.78
CA VAL A 491 -8.10 -54.75 -16.33
C VAL A 491 -8.32 -53.68 -15.26
N SER A 492 -8.77 -54.08 -14.06
CA SER A 492 -8.97 -53.15 -12.94
C SER A 492 -7.66 -52.49 -12.49
N GLN A 493 -6.54 -53.20 -12.49
CA GLN A 493 -5.22 -52.63 -12.18
C GLN A 493 -4.79 -51.57 -13.21
N LYS A 494 -5.11 -51.75 -14.48
CA LYS A 494 -4.83 -50.74 -15.53
C LYS A 494 -5.65 -49.47 -15.36
N PHE A 495 -6.93 -49.60 -15.00
CA PHE A 495 -7.74 -48.45 -14.65
C PHE A 495 -7.26 -47.78 -13.36
N ALA A 496 -6.82 -48.54 -12.36
CA ALA A 496 -6.19 -47.97 -11.16
C ALA A 496 -4.92 -47.17 -11.51
N TYR A 497 -4.02 -47.73 -12.33
CA TYR A 497 -2.82 -47.02 -12.81
C TYR A 497 -3.16 -45.68 -13.49
N LEU A 498 -4.19 -45.67 -14.32
CA LEU A 498 -4.68 -44.48 -15.01
C LEU A 498 -5.25 -43.46 -14.01
N LEU A 499 -6.15 -43.89 -13.12
CA LEU A 499 -6.83 -43.04 -12.15
C LEU A 499 -5.87 -42.45 -11.10
N GLU A 500 -4.87 -43.22 -10.66
CA GLU A 500 -3.83 -42.74 -9.74
C GLU A 500 -3.06 -41.53 -10.29
N ARG A 501 -2.99 -41.37 -11.60
CA ARG A 501 -2.31 -40.24 -12.27
C ARG A 501 -3.29 -39.16 -12.74
N LEU A 502 -4.47 -39.57 -13.22
CA LEU A 502 -5.52 -38.66 -13.69
C LEU A 502 -6.15 -37.85 -12.54
N LEU A 503 -6.48 -38.49 -11.42
CA LEU A 503 -7.22 -37.85 -10.34
C LEU A 503 -6.43 -36.71 -9.66
N PRO A 504 -5.12 -36.84 -9.35
CA PRO A 504 -4.34 -35.71 -8.85
C PRO A 504 -4.25 -34.55 -9.85
N TYR A 505 -4.06 -34.86 -11.13
CA TYR A 505 -4.04 -33.85 -12.20
C TYR A 505 -5.37 -33.09 -12.30
N LEU A 506 -6.48 -33.82 -12.29
CA LEU A 506 -7.83 -33.26 -12.31
C LEU A 506 -8.09 -32.38 -11.08
N ARG A 507 -7.71 -32.85 -9.90
CA ARG A 507 -7.85 -32.08 -8.64
C ARG A 507 -7.10 -30.76 -8.69
N ASP A 508 -5.86 -30.73 -9.19
CA ASP A 508 -5.10 -29.48 -9.33
C ASP A 508 -5.78 -28.51 -10.30
N LYS A 509 -6.19 -28.98 -11.49
CA LYS A 509 -6.88 -28.15 -12.50
C LYS A 509 -8.18 -27.56 -11.98
N LEU A 510 -9.03 -28.38 -11.36
CA LEU A 510 -10.31 -27.93 -10.79
C LEU A 510 -10.09 -26.98 -9.62
N SER A 511 -9.15 -27.27 -8.71
CA SER A 511 -8.84 -26.41 -7.57
C SER A 511 -8.34 -25.03 -8.00
N ARG A 512 -7.47 -24.98 -9.01
CA ARG A 512 -7.00 -23.70 -9.60
C ARG A 512 -8.15 -22.92 -10.25
N SER A 513 -9.02 -23.62 -11.00
CA SER A 513 -10.19 -23.00 -11.62
C SER A 513 -11.13 -22.41 -10.57
N LEU A 514 -11.44 -23.18 -9.52
CA LEU A 514 -12.27 -22.75 -8.39
C LEU A 514 -11.69 -21.52 -7.70
N VAL A 515 -10.40 -21.53 -7.37
CA VAL A 515 -9.73 -20.38 -6.73
C VAL A 515 -9.83 -19.14 -7.60
N LYS A 516 -9.51 -19.25 -8.89
CA LYS A 516 -9.57 -18.11 -9.83
C LYS A 516 -10.99 -17.57 -9.97
N GLN A 517 -11.98 -18.44 -10.17
CA GLN A 517 -13.38 -18.02 -10.30
C GLN A 517 -13.89 -17.36 -9.03
N THR A 518 -13.66 -17.99 -7.87
CA THR A 518 -14.14 -17.48 -6.58
C THR A 518 -13.54 -16.11 -6.25
N LEU A 519 -12.24 -15.90 -6.53
CA LEU A 519 -11.57 -14.63 -6.32
C LEU A 519 -11.99 -13.56 -7.33
N SER A 520 -12.16 -13.94 -8.60
CA SER A 520 -12.68 -13.07 -9.67
C SER A 520 -14.05 -12.52 -9.27
N ASP A 521 -14.97 -13.40 -8.85
CA ASP A 521 -16.33 -13.03 -8.45
C ASP A 521 -16.36 -12.18 -7.18
N SER A 522 -15.59 -12.58 -6.16
CA SER A 522 -15.60 -11.91 -4.85
C SER A 522 -14.96 -10.53 -4.90
N LEU A 523 -13.94 -10.35 -5.72
CA LEU A 523 -13.21 -9.08 -5.87
C LEU A 523 -13.67 -8.27 -7.07
N LYS A 524 -14.62 -8.79 -7.86
CA LYS A 524 -15.09 -8.19 -9.12
C LYS A 524 -13.94 -7.87 -10.07
N LEU A 525 -12.95 -8.75 -10.10
CA LEU A 525 -11.82 -8.68 -11.02
C LEU A 525 -12.17 -9.49 -12.27
N ASP A 526 -11.69 -9.04 -13.42
CA ASP A 526 -11.76 -9.84 -14.64
C ASP A 526 -11.03 -11.19 -14.46
N GLY A 527 -11.52 -12.25 -15.11
CA GLY A 527 -10.98 -13.60 -14.96
C GLY A 527 -9.54 -13.74 -15.44
N GLU A 528 -9.19 -13.10 -16.57
CA GLU A 528 -7.84 -13.11 -17.12
C GLU A 528 -6.89 -12.29 -16.24
N VAL A 529 -7.35 -11.14 -15.75
CA VAL A 529 -6.59 -10.32 -14.79
C VAL A 529 -6.32 -11.10 -13.50
N THR A 530 -7.34 -11.80 -12.99
CA THR A 530 -7.22 -12.64 -11.79
C THR A 530 -6.20 -13.75 -11.99
N GLN A 531 -6.22 -14.42 -13.15
CA GLN A 531 -5.23 -15.45 -13.50
C GLN A 531 -3.81 -14.87 -13.54
N VAL A 532 -3.61 -13.78 -14.27
CA VAL A 532 -2.28 -13.16 -14.41
C VAL A 532 -1.75 -12.70 -13.05
N LEU A 533 -2.60 -12.12 -12.21
CA LEU A 533 -2.22 -11.73 -10.85
C LEU A 533 -1.79 -12.94 -10.02
N LEU A 534 -2.61 -14.00 -9.99
CA LEU A 534 -2.37 -15.14 -9.10
C LEU A 534 -1.26 -16.08 -9.57
N GLU A 535 -1.05 -16.23 -10.87
CA GLU A 535 -0.12 -17.22 -11.43
C GLU A 535 1.19 -16.62 -11.95
N SER A 536 1.24 -15.31 -12.20
CA SER A 536 2.43 -14.66 -12.80
C SER A 536 2.98 -13.49 -11.99
N ILE A 537 2.14 -12.57 -11.53
CA ILE A 537 2.59 -11.31 -10.90
C ILE A 537 2.83 -11.50 -9.40
N LEU A 538 1.84 -12.01 -8.68
CA LEU A 538 1.89 -12.13 -7.22
C LEU A 538 2.63 -13.40 -6.82
N LYS A 539 3.41 -13.28 -5.75
CA LYS A 539 4.13 -14.40 -5.13
C LYS A 539 3.40 -14.88 -3.90
N ALA A 540 3.47 -16.18 -3.65
CA ALA A 540 2.98 -16.73 -2.41
C ALA A 540 3.78 -16.15 -1.24
N TYR A 541 3.08 -15.87 -0.15
CA TYR A 541 3.69 -15.32 1.05
C TYR A 541 4.35 -16.43 1.87
N THR A 542 3.85 -17.67 1.81
CA THR A 542 4.49 -18.82 2.44
C THR A 542 5.80 -19.23 1.75
N ASP A 543 5.88 -19.07 0.43
CA ASP A 543 7.06 -19.34 -0.38
C ASP A 543 7.12 -18.39 -1.59
N ALA A 544 8.00 -17.40 -1.53
CA ALA A 544 8.14 -16.37 -2.57
C ALA A 544 8.62 -16.93 -3.93
N SER A 545 9.10 -18.18 -3.99
CA SER A 545 9.42 -18.85 -5.26
C SER A 545 8.17 -19.30 -6.02
N GLN A 546 7.05 -19.45 -5.32
CA GLN A 546 5.78 -19.91 -5.87
C GLN A 546 4.85 -18.74 -6.25
N PRO A 547 3.95 -18.95 -7.23
CA PRO A 547 2.87 -18.00 -7.51
C PRO A 547 1.88 -17.93 -6.34
N ALA A 548 1.22 -16.78 -6.15
CA ALA A 548 0.29 -16.54 -5.03
C ALA A 548 -0.86 -17.55 -4.94
N ILE A 549 -1.26 -18.17 -6.06
CA ILE A 549 -2.27 -19.24 -6.07
C ILE A 549 -1.92 -20.40 -5.12
N ALA A 550 -0.63 -20.65 -4.86
CA ALA A 550 -0.18 -21.73 -3.98
C ALA A 550 -0.69 -21.57 -2.53
N ASP A 551 -0.76 -20.34 -2.00
CA ASP A 551 -1.29 -20.08 -0.66
C ASP A 551 -2.77 -20.45 -0.55
N PHE A 552 -3.54 -20.26 -1.63
CA PHE A 552 -4.95 -20.61 -1.69
C PHE A 552 -5.15 -22.11 -1.87
N LEU A 553 -4.34 -22.78 -2.69
CA LEU A 553 -4.40 -24.24 -2.85
C LEU A 553 -4.01 -24.97 -1.56
N ALA A 554 -3.14 -24.38 -0.74
CA ALA A 554 -2.77 -24.90 0.58
C ALA A 554 -3.94 -24.92 1.59
N LEU A 555 -5.06 -24.24 1.31
CA LEU A 555 -6.28 -24.35 2.14
C LEU A 555 -6.87 -25.76 2.19
N LEU A 556 -6.54 -26.61 1.22
CA LEU A 556 -6.92 -28.02 1.22
C LEU A 556 -6.20 -28.81 2.33
N GLY A 557 -5.15 -28.26 2.94
CA GLY A 557 -4.37 -28.91 3.98
C GLY A 557 -5.23 -29.57 5.05
N ASP A 558 -4.78 -30.76 5.45
CA ASP A 558 -5.45 -31.78 6.27
C ASP A 558 -5.55 -31.40 7.75
N GLY A 559 -5.49 -30.10 8.06
CA GLY A 559 -5.68 -29.52 9.37
C GLY A 559 -4.44 -28.81 9.91
N LEU A 560 -4.26 -28.86 11.22
CA LEU A 560 -3.24 -28.12 11.95
C LEU A 560 -1.94 -28.94 12.02
N ALA A 561 -0.86 -28.46 11.38
CA ALA A 561 0.46 -29.06 11.57
C ALA A 561 0.99 -28.73 12.99
N ALA A 562 1.26 -29.77 13.77
CA ALA A 562 1.75 -29.64 15.14
C ALA A 562 2.98 -30.53 15.37
N THR A 563 3.96 -29.95 16.05
CA THR A 563 5.11 -30.67 16.58
C THR A 563 4.91 -30.84 18.08
N TYR A 564 4.84 -32.10 18.51
CA TYR A 564 4.61 -32.50 19.88
C TYR A 564 5.94 -32.88 20.53
N PHE A 565 6.22 -32.28 21.69
CA PHE A 565 7.42 -32.56 22.47
C PHE A 565 7.02 -33.27 23.77
N ASN A 566 7.80 -34.29 24.14
CA ASN A 566 7.71 -34.96 25.44
C ASN A 566 8.54 -34.25 26.52
N ASN A 567 8.98 -33.02 26.25
CA ASN A 567 9.75 -32.19 27.16
C ASN A 567 9.13 -30.78 27.23
N ALA A 568 9.25 -30.14 28.39
CA ALA A 568 8.67 -28.83 28.64
C ALA A 568 9.46 -27.67 28.00
N THR A 569 10.56 -27.98 27.30
CA THR A 569 11.50 -27.01 26.74
C THR A 569 11.39 -26.87 25.23
N PHE A 570 10.53 -27.66 24.57
CA PHE A 570 10.37 -27.71 23.11
C PHE A 570 11.69 -27.95 22.34
N THR A 571 12.60 -28.70 22.96
CA THR A 571 13.93 -28.98 22.39
C THR A 571 13.94 -30.31 21.66
N ASP A 572 14.69 -30.37 20.58
CA ASP A 572 14.85 -31.60 19.79
C ASP A 572 15.47 -32.76 20.59
N PRO A 573 15.13 -34.01 20.22
CA PRO A 573 14.24 -34.37 19.11
C PRO A 573 12.75 -34.26 19.49
N ALA A 574 11.95 -33.74 18.56
CA ALA A 574 10.50 -33.80 18.66
C ALA A 574 9.98 -35.24 18.84
N ALA A 575 8.94 -35.42 19.66
CA ALA A 575 8.37 -36.73 19.92
C ALA A 575 7.46 -37.20 18.77
N VAL A 576 6.62 -36.31 18.22
CA VAL A 576 5.76 -36.60 17.08
C VAL A 576 5.54 -35.34 16.23
N ASN A 577 5.61 -35.48 14.90
CA ASN A 577 5.09 -34.48 13.95
C ASN A 577 3.82 -35.06 13.31
N LEU A 578 2.70 -34.35 13.42
CA LEU A 578 1.44 -34.80 12.82
C LEU A 578 0.58 -33.61 12.39
N VAL A 579 -0.35 -33.88 11.47
CA VAL A 579 -1.34 -32.91 10.98
C VAL A 579 -2.70 -33.30 11.56
N ASP A 580 -3.24 -32.45 12.43
CA ASP A 580 -4.51 -32.69 13.12
C ASP A 580 -5.69 -32.18 12.30
N SER A 581 -6.49 -33.10 11.75
CA SER A 581 -7.70 -32.79 10.97
C SER A 581 -8.81 -32.12 11.76
N THR A 582 -8.77 -32.19 13.10
CA THR A 582 -9.62 -31.42 14.01
C THR A 582 -8.82 -31.02 15.25
N VAL A 583 -8.94 -29.77 15.70
CA VAL A 583 -8.32 -29.33 16.95
C VAL A 583 -9.19 -29.78 18.12
N SER A 584 -8.84 -30.90 18.75
CA SER A 584 -9.41 -31.31 20.04
C SER A 584 -8.53 -30.76 21.16
N PHE A 585 -9.13 -30.21 22.23
CA PHE A 585 -8.41 -29.86 23.46
C PHE A 585 -8.66 -30.89 24.59
N ASN A 586 -9.42 -31.96 24.29
CA ASN A 586 -9.75 -33.01 25.24
C ASN A 586 -9.30 -34.36 24.68
N TRP A 587 -8.03 -34.67 24.88
CA TRP A 587 -7.42 -35.94 24.50
C TRP A 587 -7.60 -36.93 25.65
N GLY A 588 -8.81 -37.47 25.79
CA GLY A 588 -9.00 -38.72 26.52
C GLY A 588 -8.28 -39.87 25.82
N SER A 589 -8.37 -41.10 26.34
CA SER A 589 -7.68 -42.31 25.87
C SER A 589 -8.04 -42.81 24.45
N LYS A 590 -8.54 -41.94 23.57
CA LYS A 590 -8.85 -42.21 22.17
C LYS A 590 -8.53 -40.97 21.32
N SER A 591 -7.29 -40.87 20.86
CA SER A 591 -7.00 -40.21 19.58
C SER A 591 -7.11 -41.27 18.46
N SER A 592 -7.11 -40.84 17.20
CA SER A 592 -7.17 -41.73 16.02
C SER A 592 -5.88 -42.54 15.78
N SER A 593 -4.84 -42.36 16.60
CA SER A 593 -3.66 -43.21 16.63
C SER A 593 -3.70 -44.13 17.86
N SER A 594 -3.12 -45.32 17.74
CA SER A 594 -3.07 -46.36 18.78
C SER A 594 -2.16 -46.01 19.98
N ILE A 595 -1.93 -44.72 20.25
CA ILE A 595 -1.01 -44.23 21.27
C ILE A 595 -1.82 -43.66 22.44
N ASP A 596 -1.49 -44.07 23.67
CA ASP A 596 -2.11 -43.58 24.90
C ASP A 596 -1.48 -42.23 25.30
N TYR A 597 -2.29 -41.16 25.37
CA TYR A 597 -1.85 -39.77 25.59
C TYR A 597 -1.94 -39.31 27.05
N SER A 598 -1.95 -40.24 28.01
CA SER A 598 -2.07 -39.94 29.44
C SER A 598 -0.91 -39.12 30.05
N THR A 599 0.17 -38.88 29.31
CA THR A 599 1.31 -38.05 29.75
C THR A 599 1.32 -36.68 29.06
N HIS A 600 1.49 -35.62 29.84
CA HIS A 600 1.43 -34.21 29.43
C HIS A 600 2.40 -33.87 28.27
N PHE A 601 1.89 -33.79 27.04
CA PHE A 601 2.61 -33.24 25.90
C PHE A 601 2.42 -31.71 25.83
N GLN A 602 3.49 -30.99 25.49
CA GLN A 602 3.42 -29.56 25.13
C GLN A 602 3.51 -29.41 23.61
N HIS A 603 2.82 -28.39 23.06
CA HIS A 603 2.67 -28.15 21.61
C HIS A 603 3.09 -26.73 21.21
N SER A 604 3.56 -26.59 19.97
CA SER A 604 3.74 -25.30 19.28
C SER A 604 2.81 -25.24 18.08
N LEU A 605 2.02 -24.16 17.97
CA LEU A 605 1.03 -23.94 16.92
C LEU A 605 1.55 -22.90 15.94
N ASP A 606 1.69 -23.25 14.67
CA ASP A 606 2.16 -22.35 13.62
C ASP A 606 0.98 -21.94 12.72
N TRP A 607 0.43 -20.76 12.95
CA TRP A 607 -0.79 -20.22 12.31
C TRP A 607 -0.44 -19.54 10.98
N LYS A 608 0.09 -20.31 10.03
CA LYS A 608 0.65 -19.77 8.77
C LYS A 608 -0.37 -19.48 7.67
N ILE A 609 -1.58 -20.06 7.68
CA ILE A 609 -2.45 -20.03 6.49
C ILE A 609 -3.45 -18.84 6.49
N ALA A 610 -4.09 -18.53 7.62
CA ALA A 610 -5.14 -17.50 7.66
C ALA A 610 -4.61 -16.05 7.51
N GLY A 611 -3.51 -15.71 8.18
CA GLY A 611 -2.90 -14.36 8.09
C GLY A 611 -2.29 -14.08 6.72
N THR A 612 -1.77 -15.11 6.07
CA THR A 612 -1.19 -15.10 4.72
C THR A 612 -2.24 -14.77 3.65
N ILE A 613 -3.39 -15.46 3.71
CA ILE A 613 -4.47 -15.25 2.75
C ILE A 613 -5.11 -13.87 2.91
N GLN A 614 -5.29 -13.41 4.15
CA GLN A 614 -5.81 -12.08 4.41
C GLN A 614 -4.93 -10.99 3.76
N ARG A 615 -3.61 -11.16 3.77
CA ARG A 615 -2.68 -10.21 3.15
C ARG A 615 -2.71 -10.25 1.61
N ASN A 616 -2.77 -11.44 1.01
CA ASN A 616 -2.95 -11.59 -0.44
C ASN A 616 -4.28 -11.00 -0.90
N LEU A 617 -5.35 -11.15 -0.11
CA LEU A 617 -6.66 -10.55 -0.38
C LEU A 617 -6.64 -9.03 -0.29
N TYR A 618 -5.94 -8.44 0.69
CA TYR A 618 -5.75 -7.00 0.73
C TYR A 618 -5.01 -6.50 -0.50
N PHE A 619 -3.98 -7.21 -0.97
CA PHE A 619 -3.21 -6.82 -2.15
C PHE A 619 -4.01 -6.97 -3.46
N LEU A 620 -4.75 -8.07 -3.63
CA LEU A 620 -5.65 -8.25 -4.76
C LEU A 620 -6.75 -7.18 -4.77
N HIS A 621 -7.29 -6.82 -3.61
CA HIS A 621 -8.23 -5.71 -3.47
C HIS A 621 -7.58 -4.37 -3.84
N THR A 622 -6.30 -4.14 -3.50
CA THR A 622 -5.59 -2.92 -3.94
C THR A 622 -5.40 -2.86 -5.46
N CYS A 623 -5.19 -3.99 -6.14
CA CYS A 623 -5.06 -4.03 -7.61
C CYS A 623 -6.38 -3.76 -8.35
N HIS A 624 -7.53 -3.85 -7.69
CA HIS A 624 -8.83 -3.49 -8.27
C HIS A 624 -9.00 -1.98 -8.44
N TRP A 625 -8.39 -1.19 -7.55
CA TRP A 625 -8.38 0.26 -7.61
C TRP A 625 -7.31 0.76 -8.58
#